data_AF-A0A6B0SM95-F1
#
_entry.id   AF-A0A6B0SM95-F1
#
_cell.length_a   1.000
_cell.length_b   1.000
_cell.length_c   1.000
_cell.angle_alpha   90.00
_cell.angle_beta   90.00
_cell.angle_gamma   90.00
#
_symmetry.space_group_name_H-M   'P 1'
#
loop_
_entity.id
_entity.type
_entity.pdbx_description
1 polymer ?
#
loop_
_entity_poly.entity_id
_entity_poly.type
_entity_poly.pdbx_seq_one_letter_code
_entity_poly.pdbx_strand_id
1 'polypeptide(L)'
;MIYGGIERYLAAAPDAATVVCIGATASLLPDPLFDAGVDVVAGADVTDPAETRVAVADGACGTDLHDRGVRKVYAAREPPADIHI
;
A
#
# COMPACT_ATOMS: atom_id res chain seq x y z
N MET A 1 -4.54 3.94 -9.89
CA MET A 1 -4.97 4.16 -8.49
C MET A 1 -5.80 5.41 -8.37
N ILE A 2 -7.00 5.35 -7.77
CA ILE A 2 -8.11 6.35 -7.69
C ILE A 2 -8.24 7.31 -8.90
N TYR A 3 -7.24 8.16 -9.11
CA TYR A 3 -7.11 9.10 -10.23
C TYR A 3 -6.52 8.50 -11.51
N GLY A 4 -6.18 7.20 -11.52
CA GLY A 4 -5.54 6.52 -12.65
C GLY A 4 -4.09 6.93 -12.88
N GLY A 5 -3.47 6.38 -13.92
CA GLY A 5 -2.14 6.76 -14.38
C GLY A 5 -1.00 6.34 -13.44
N ILE A 6 -1.06 5.14 -12.89
CA ILE A 6 0.09 4.56 -12.18
C ILE A 6 1.21 4.20 -13.19
N GLU A 7 0.81 3.86 -14.41
CA GLU A 7 1.65 3.42 -15.52
C GLU A 7 2.67 4.50 -15.92
N ARG A 8 2.27 5.78 -15.90
CA ARG A 8 3.19 6.91 -16.17
C ARG A 8 4.27 7.08 -15.11
N TYR A 9 3.98 6.74 -13.85
CA TYR A 9 4.96 6.82 -12.77
C TYR A 9 5.93 5.64 -12.84
N LEU A 10 5.40 4.45 -13.13
CA LEU A 10 6.19 3.24 -13.34
C LEU A 10 7.15 3.42 -14.53
N ALA A 11 6.67 3.95 -15.65
CA ALA A 11 7.51 4.22 -16.82
C ALA A 11 8.56 5.32 -16.61
N ALA A 12 8.38 6.18 -15.61
CA ALA A 12 9.34 7.23 -15.25
C ALA A 12 10.35 6.77 -14.20
N ALA A 13 10.10 5.64 -13.52
CA ALA A 13 11.01 5.08 -12.55
C ALA A 13 12.24 4.48 -13.26
N PRO A 14 13.48 4.79 -12.81
CA PRO A 14 14.66 4.11 -13.32
C PRO A 14 14.59 2.60 -13.05
N ASP A 15 15.13 1.77 -13.95
CA ASP A 15 15.13 0.30 -13.79
C ASP A 15 15.78 -0.18 -12.48
N ALA A 16 16.72 0.59 -11.92
CA ALA A 16 17.41 0.29 -10.67
C ALA A 16 16.66 0.79 -9.41
N ALA A 17 15.55 1.52 -9.56
CA ALA A 17 14.82 2.07 -8.43
C ALA A 17 13.87 1.02 -7.84
N THR A 18 13.86 0.91 -6.50
CA THR A 18 12.78 0.20 -5.80
C THR A 18 11.51 1.04 -5.82
N VAL A 19 10.43 0.49 -6.39
CA VAL A 19 9.13 1.14 -6.48
C VAL A 19 8.22 0.63 -5.36
N VAL A 20 7.76 1.55 -4.51
CA VAL A 20 6.82 1.27 -3.43
C VAL A 20 5.46 1.87 -3.72
N CYS A 21 4.42 1.04 -3.84
CA CYS A 21 3.03 1.49 -3.88
C CYS A 21 2.49 1.54 -2.44
N ILE A 22 2.27 2.75 -1.92
CA ILE A 22 1.93 2.97 -0.51
C ILE A 22 0.60 3.70 -0.32
N GLY A 23 -0.15 3.29 0.69
CA GLY A 23 -1.30 4.02 1.22
C GLY A 23 -2.50 3.12 1.49
N ALA A 24 -3.53 3.64 2.18
CA ALA A 24 -4.75 2.89 2.48
C ALA A 24 -5.49 2.38 1.22
N THR A 25 -5.27 3.04 0.08
CA THR A 25 -5.83 2.64 -1.22
C THR A 25 -5.05 1.49 -1.88
N ALA A 26 -3.84 1.16 -1.40
CA ALA A 26 -3.06 0.00 -1.83
C ALA A 26 -3.59 -1.31 -1.20
N SER A 27 -4.90 -1.52 -1.28
CA SER A 27 -5.66 -2.64 -0.69
C SER A 27 -6.10 -3.68 -1.74
N LEU A 28 -5.45 -3.67 -2.91
CA LEU A 28 -5.61 -4.65 -3.98
C LEU A 28 -4.72 -5.87 -3.73
N LEU A 29 -4.98 -6.96 -4.45
CA LEU A 29 -4.04 -8.09 -4.48
C LEU A 29 -2.67 -7.62 -5.00
N PRO A 30 -1.55 -8.11 -4.43
CA PRO A 30 -0.22 -7.59 -4.75
C PRO A 30 0.30 -8.04 -6.13
N ASP A 31 -0.03 -9.26 -6.58
CA ASP A 31 0.54 -9.83 -7.82
C ASP A 31 0.34 -8.94 -9.06
N PRO A 32 -0.86 -8.37 -9.34
CA PRO A 32 -1.02 -7.45 -10.47
C PRO A 32 -0.16 -6.18 -10.39
N LEU A 33 0.15 -5.70 -9.19
CA LEU A 33 1.03 -4.54 -9.00
C LEU A 33 2.49 -4.94 -9.21
N PHE A 34 2.87 -6.14 -8.75
CA PHE A 34 4.19 -6.69 -9.00
C PHE A 34 4.44 -6.91 -10.49
N ASP A 35 3.47 -7.45 -11.22
CA ASP A 35 3.54 -7.63 -12.67
C ASP A 35 3.62 -6.29 -13.42
N ALA A 36 3.08 -5.22 -12.84
CA ALA A 36 3.19 -3.86 -13.37
C ALA A 36 4.55 -3.18 -13.08
N GLY A 37 5.41 -3.79 -12.24
CA GLY A 37 6.73 -3.24 -11.88
C GLY A 37 6.79 -2.53 -10.53
N VAL A 38 5.83 -2.78 -9.63
CA VAL A 38 5.97 -2.41 -8.21
C VAL A 38 6.77 -3.49 -7.49
N ASP A 39 7.65 -3.12 -6.56
CA ASP A 39 8.41 -4.08 -5.75
C ASP A 39 7.76 -4.34 -4.39
N VAL A 40 7.16 -3.30 -3.80
CA VAL A 40 6.53 -3.37 -2.48
C VAL A 40 5.15 -2.72 -2.52
N VAL A 41 4.14 -3.43 -2.00
CA VAL A 41 2.79 -2.91 -1.77
C VAL A 41 2.60 -2.73 -0.27
N ALA A 42 2.56 -1.48 0.18
CA ALA A 42 2.43 -1.11 1.58
C ALA A 42 1.03 -0.52 1.83
N GLY A 43 0.14 -1.35 2.39
CA GLY A 43 -1.26 -1.06 2.58
C GLY A 43 -1.67 -1.04 4.05
N ALA A 44 -2.97 -1.26 4.25
CA ALA A 44 -3.57 -1.32 5.57
C ALA A 44 -4.53 -2.51 5.66
N ASP A 45 -4.43 -3.24 6.77
CA ASP A 45 -5.29 -4.36 7.15
C ASP A 45 -6.32 -3.86 8.16
N VAL A 46 -7.61 -4.05 7.88
CA VAL A 46 -8.70 -3.64 8.78
C VAL A 46 -8.92 -4.76 9.80
N THR A 47 -8.36 -4.58 10.99
CA THR A 47 -8.42 -5.57 12.08
C THR A 47 -9.71 -5.46 12.91
N ASP A 48 -10.34 -4.28 12.94
CA ASP A 48 -11.67 -4.07 13.52
C ASP A 48 -12.56 -3.27 12.57
N PRO A 49 -13.38 -3.94 11.75
CA PRO A 49 -14.28 -3.28 10.80
C PRO A 49 -15.40 -2.46 11.44
N ALA A 50 -15.78 -2.73 12.69
CA ALA A 50 -16.84 -1.96 13.36
C ALA A 50 -16.29 -0.62 13.81
N GLU A 51 -15.17 -0.62 14.54
CA GLU A 51 -14.52 0.58 15.02
C GLU A 51 -13.99 1.45 13.87
N THR A 52 -13.40 0.83 12.84
CA THR A 52 -12.90 1.57 11.67
C THR A 52 -14.03 2.34 10.96
N ARG A 53 -15.24 1.76 10.88
CA ARG A 53 -16.40 2.44 10.27
C ARG A 53 -16.84 3.65 11.09
N VAL A 54 -16.90 3.52 12.41
CA VAL A 54 -17.22 4.63 13.32
C VAL A 54 -16.16 5.73 13.16
N ALA A 55 -14.88 5.38 13.22
CA ALA A 55 -13.78 6.31 13.08
C ALA A 55 -13.84 7.09 11.75
N VAL A 56 -14.07 6.40 10.63
CA VAL A 56 -14.22 7.05 9.32
C VAL A 56 -15.45 7.97 9.28
N ALA A 57 -16.57 7.54 9.85
CA ALA A 57 -17.78 8.38 9.94
C ALA A 57 -17.56 9.65 10.80
N ASP A 58 -16.71 9.55 11.82
CA ASP A 58 -16.28 10.66 12.68
C ASP A 58 -15.20 11.55 12.01
N GLY A 59 -14.74 11.20 10.81
CA GLY A 59 -13.75 11.97 10.05
C GLY A 59 -12.29 11.61 10.34
N ALA A 60 -12.02 10.51 11.06
CA ALA A 60 -10.66 10.02 11.25
C ALA A 60 -10.03 9.63 9.91
N CYS A 61 -8.75 9.99 9.72
CA CYS A 61 -8.03 9.69 8.48
C CYS A 61 -6.55 9.44 8.74
N GLY A 62 -5.88 8.81 7.78
CA GLY A 62 -4.44 8.58 7.84
C GLY A 62 -4.04 7.85 9.12
N THR A 63 -3.20 8.49 9.94
CA THR A 63 -2.65 7.89 11.16
C THR A 63 -3.71 7.63 12.22
N ASP A 64 -4.79 8.42 12.25
CA ASP A 64 -5.85 8.31 13.27
C ASP A 64 -6.56 6.94 13.23
N LEU A 65 -6.54 6.28 12.06
CA LEU A 65 -7.13 4.95 11.90
C LEU A 65 -6.26 3.84 12.49
N HIS A 66 -4.95 4.06 12.67
CA HIS A 66 -4.06 3.02 13.17
C HIS A 66 -4.36 2.62 14.62
N ASP A 67 -4.84 3.57 15.42
CA ASP A 67 -5.24 3.33 16.79
C ASP A 67 -6.73 2.92 16.91
N ARG A 68 -7.44 2.83 15.78
CA ARG A 68 -8.90 2.63 15.70
C ARG A 68 -9.30 1.52 14.73
N GLY A 69 -8.54 0.43 14.72
CA GLY A 69 -8.93 -0.80 14.02
C GLY A 69 -8.26 -1.03 12.66
N VAL A 70 -7.19 -0.30 12.35
CA VAL A 70 -6.38 -0.50 11.14
C VAL A 70 -4.92 -0.78 11.52
N ARG A 71 -4.30 -1.74 10.82
CA ARG A 71 -2.88 -2.08 10.99
C ARG A 71 -2.12 -1.86 9.69
N LYS A 72 -0.93 -1.26 9.75
CA LYS A 72 -0.03 -1.18 8.59
C LYS A 72 0.48 -2.57 8.23
N VAL A 73 0.45 -2.89 6.94
CA VAL A 73 0.95 -4.16 6.40
C VAL A 73 1.69 -3.90 5.11
N TYR A 74 2.56 -4.83 4.71
CA TYR A 74 3.17 -4.79 3.39
C TYR A 74 3.35 -6.20 2.83
N ALA A 75 3.39 -6.29 1.50
CA ALA A 75 3.89 -7.42 0.76
C ALA A 75 5.02 -6.93 -0.13
N ALA A 76 6.10 -7.71 -0.22
CA ALA A 76 7.20 -7.45 -1.14
C ALA A 76 7.29 -8.62 -2.12
N ARG A 77 7.58 -8.33 -3.40
CA ARG A 77 8.10 -9.36 -4.30
C ARG A 77 9.37 -9.91 -3.66
N GLU A 78 9.60 -11.22 -3.78
CA GLU A 78 10.74 -11.91 -3.17
C GLU A 78 12.01 -11.06 -3.30
N PRO A 79 12.71 -10.75 -2.20
CA PRO A 79 13.70 -9.69 -2.21
C PRO A 79 14.79 -10.06 -3.22
N PRO A 80 15.24 -9.11 -4.08
CA PRO A 80 16.61 -9.16 -4.56
C PRO A 80 17.49 -9.34 -3.32
N ALA A 81 18.52 -10.17 -3.36
CA ALA A 81 19.31 -10.65 -2.22
C ALA A 81 19.96 -9.56 -1.32
N ASP A 82 19.63 -8.30 -1.54
CA ASP A 82 20.35 -7.09 -1.16
C ASP A 82 19.54 -6.23 -0.15
N ILE A 83 18.27 -6.60 0.14
CA ILE A 83 17.49 -5.94 1.20
C ILE A 83 17.76 -6.65 2.53
N HIS A 84 18.68 -6.09 3.31
CA HIS A 84 18.87 -6.46 4.72
C HIS A 84 17.88 -5.66 5.58
N ILE A 85 16.93 -6.34 6.23
CA ILE A 85 16.04 -5.79 7.27
C ILE A 85 16.66 -6.04 8.65
#